data_AF-A0A0K1JNH4-F1
#
_entry.id   AF-A0A0K1JNH4-F1
#
_cell.length_a   1.000
_cell.length_b   1.000
_cell.length_c   1.000
_cell.angle_alpha   90.00
_cell.angle_beta   90.00
_cell.angle_gamma   90.00
#
_symmetry.space_group_name_H-M   'P 1'
#
loop_
_entity.id
_entity.type
_entity.pdbx_description
1 polymer ?
#
loop_
_entity_poly.entity_id
_entity_poly.type
_entity_poly.pdbx_seq_one_letter_code
_entity_poly.pdbx_strand_id
1 'polypeptide(L)'
;MEPHPDGSVPGTLFVADGVTIAPQEGLVVRFGRNRLEVDLCIGADDLQVSRVHGTITCRAGQWWLDCTGRSPVQLPNAVLLYSDSPPVPLDVGYTPLSLRSSRGREHVIELYISGPRGNRPSAWPAAETEEPRRWRLSRDERLALAVLGRRYLVNEPHPQPLSRQQAAAELLDLDPDGRWTVKKVEHVVADVRTRLSSNGVFGLRRDEVGEPVGLTLAVNLLRELTSSSTLVPSDLDLLENPDDAPPCE
;
A
#
# COMPACT_ATOMS: atom_id res chain seq x y z
N MET A 1 -8.14 -6.24 21.78
CA MET A 1 -8.06 -4.87 21.27
C MET A 1 -8.81 -4.00 22.26
N GLU A 2 -8.10 -3.39 23.20
CA GLU A 2 -8.73 -2.46 24.14
C GLU A 2 -9.24 -1.23 23.37
N PRO A 3 -10.40 -0.67 23.76
CA PRO A 3 -10.92 0.52 23.09
C PRO A 3 -9.92 1.67 23.24
N HIS A 4 -9.39 2.17 22.11
CA HIS A 4 -8.54 3.36 22.09
C HIS A 4 -9.28 4.53 22.76
N PRO A 5 -8.64 5.27 23.68
CA PRO A 5 -9.33 6.25 24.51
C PRO A 5 -9.99 7.33 23.65
N ASP A 6 -11.32 7.39 23.70
CA ASP A 6 -12.11 8.48 23.15
C ASP A 6 -11.69 9.78 23.84
N GLY A 7 -10.99 10.65 23.10
CA GLY A 7 -10.49 11.92 23.64
C GLY A 7 -9.04 12.29 23.31
N SER A 8 -8.40 11.71 22.30
CA SER A 8 -7.06 12.14 21.87
C SER A 8 -7.06 13.37 20.96
N VAL A 9 -5.92 14.03 20.84
CA VAL A 9 -5.69 15.15 19.91
C VAL A 9 -5.57 14.58 18.48
N PRO A 10 -6.16 15.19 17.44
CA PRO A 10 -5.94 14.74 16.06
C PRO A 10 -4.46 14.63 15.75
N GLY A 11 -4.04 13.52 15.14
CA GLY A 11 -2.64 13.18 14.93
C GLY A 11 -2.00 12.45 16.10
N THR A 12 -2.70 12.11 17.18
CA THR A 12 -2.14 11.21 18.22
C THR A 12 -1.82 9.85 17.62
N LEU A 13 -0.58 9.40 17.82
CA LEU A 13 -0.10 8.07 17.47
C LEU A 13 -0.34 7.12 18.64
N PHE A 14 -0.99 6.00 18.35
CA PHE A 14 -1.19 4.88 19.24
C PHE A 14 -0.43 3.68 18.72
N VAL A 15 0.19 2.94 19.62
CA VAL A 15 0.89 1.69 19.32
C VAL A 15 0.24 0.59 20.16
N ALA A 16 0.03 -0.59 19.59
CA ALA A 16 -0.71 -1.68 20.27
C ALA A 16 -0.04 -2.23 21.55
N ASP A 17 1.16 -1.77 21.90
CA ASP A 17 1.79 -2.05 23.20
C ASP A 17 1.29 -1.13 24.34
N GLY A 18 0.33 -0.24 24.04
CA GLY A 18 -0.23 0.73 24.98
C GLY A 18 0.43 2.11 24.93
N VAL A 19 1.44 2.33 24.08
CA VAL A 19 2.10 3.62 23.93
C VAL A 19 1.18 4.60 23.18
N THR A 20 0.90 5.73 23.82
CA THR A 20 0.09 6.83 23.27
C THR A 20 0.92 8.10 23.23
N ILE A 21 1.06 8.70 22.04
CA ILE A 21 1.95 9.82 21.80
C ILE A 21 1.19 10.93 21.09
N ALA A 22 1.03 12.06 21.78
CA ALA A 22 0.45 13.26 21.18
C ALA A 22 1.36 13.82 20.07
N PRO A 23 0.79 14.36 18.99
CA PRO A 23 1.60 14.92 17.91
C PRO A 23 2.31 16.17 18.42
N GLN A 24 3.63 16.19 18.29
CA GLN A 24 4.47 17.33 18.62
C GLN A 24 5.52 17.47 17.53
N GLU A 25 5.68 18.69 17.00
CA GLU A 25 6.63 18.96 15.92
C GLU A 25 8.06 18.53 16.31
N GLY A 26 8.70 17.78 15.41
CA GLY A 26 10.04 17.25 15.60
C GLY A 26 10.14 16.08 16.58
N LEU A 27 9.02 15.59 17.14
CA LEU A 27 9.02 14.41 18.00
C LEU A 27 9.40 13.17 17.18
N VAL A 28 10.32 12.37 17.72
CA VAL A 28 10.86 11.16 17.09
C VAL A 28 10.61 9.96 17.99
N VAL A 29 9.88 8.98 17.48
CA VAL A 29 9.65 7.68 18.12
C VAL A 29 10.54 6.65 17.44
N ARG A 30 11.48 6.08 18.17
CA ARG A 30 12.43 5.08 17.67
C ARG A 30 11.90 3.69 17.95
N PHE A 31 12.07 2.79 16.99
CA PHE A 31 11.76 1.38 17.17
C PHE A 31 12.96 0.51 16.80
N GLY A 32 13.12 -0.63 17.47
CA GLY A 32 14.20 -1.57 17.23
C GLY A 32 14.43 -2.53 18.38
N ARG A 33 15.50 -3.33 18.31
CA ARG A 33 15.73 -4.38 19.32
C ARG A 33 16.38 -3.92 20.62
N ASN A 34 17.02 -2.75 20.62
CA ASN A 34 17.77 -2.29 21.79
C ASN A 34 16.89 -1.42 22.69
N ARG A 35 16.29 -2.02 23.73
CA ARG A 35 15.39 -1.35 24.68
C ARG A 35 15.95 -0.05 25.30
N LEU A 36 17.27 0.11 25.39
CA LEU A 36 17.89 1.32 25.96
C LEU A 36 18.01 2.48 24.97
N GLU A 37 17.88 2.22 23.67
CA GLU A 37 18.07 3.20 22.59
C GLU A 37 16.77 3.50 21.83
N VAL A 38 15.66 2.81 22.15
CA VAL A 38 14.41 2.88 21.41
C VAL A 38 13.22 3.09 22.35
N ASP A 39 12.20 3.75 21.83
CA ASP A 39 10.92 3.95 22.50
C ASP A 39 10.04 2.68 22.37
N LEU A 40 10.11 2.01 21.22
CA LEU A 40 9.38 0.77 20.92
C LEU A 40 10.34 -0.40 20.74
N CYS A 41 10.42 -1.27 21.74
CA CYS A 41 11.32 -2.42 21.73
C CYS A 41 10.68 -3.62 21.02
N ILE A 42 11.21 -3.99 19.87
CA ILE A 42 10.72 -5.09 19.03
C ILE A 42 11.85 -6.06 18.71
N GLY A 43 11.57 -7.37 18.74
CA GLY A 43 12.58 -8.39 18.46
C GLY A 43 13.85 -8.23 19.30
N ALA A 44 13.72 -8.03 20.61
CA ALA A 44 14.87 -7.85 21.52
C ALA A 44 15.92 -8.99 21.42
N ASP A 45 15.44 -10.20 21.12
CA ASP A 45 16.21 -11.42 20.92
C ASP A 45 16.62 -11.68 19.46
N ASP A 46 16.28 -10.76 18.56
CA ASP A 46 16.35 -10.98 17.12
C ASP A 46 17.46 -10.15 16.45
N LEU A 47 18.53 -10.81 16.02
CA LEU A 47 19.68 -10.15 15.42
C LEU A 47 19.42 -9.57 14.03
N GLN A 48 18.32 -9.94 13.35
CA GLN A 48 17.92 -9.31 12.09
C GLN A 48 17.21 -7.97 12.31
N VAL A 49 16.70 -7.73 13.52
CA VAL A 49 16.22 -6.42 13.91
C VAL A 49 17.43 -5.56 14.33
N SER A 50 17.61 -4.41 13.70
CA SER A 50 18.67 -3.47 14.06
C SER A 50 18.42 -2.86 15.45
N ARG A 51 19.48 -2.41 16.14
CA ARG A 51 19.37 -1.83 17.50
C ARG A 51 18.37 -0.68 17.54
N VAL A 52 18.54 0.25 16.59
CA VAL A 52 17.54 1.22 16.14
C VAL A 52 17.23 0.85 14.69
N HIS A 53 16.01 0.37 14.44
CA HIS A 53 15.57 -0.13 13.15
C HIS A 53 14.90 0.95 12.30
N GLY A 54 14.22 1.89 12.94
CA GLY A 54 13.65 3.01 12.23
C GLY A 54 13.08 4.04 13.18
N THR A 55 12.51 5.08 12.58
CA THR A 55 11.94 6.20 13.32
C THR A 55 10.58 6.59 12.77
N ILE A 56 9.71 7.08 13.64
CA ILE A 56 8.43 7.69 13.29
C ILE A 56 8.51 9.13 13.79
N THR A 57 8.62 10.09 12.87
CA THR A 57 8.85 11.50 13.17
C THR A 57 7.60 12.32 12.84
N CYS A 58 7.15 13.14 13.78
CA CYS A 58 6.08 14.11 13.52
C CYS A 58 6.67 15.37 12.87
N ARG A 59 6.28 15.66 11.62
CA ARG A 59 6.70 16.84 10.84
C ARG A 59 5.47 17.52 10.23
N ALA A 60 5.34 18.82 10.43
CA ALA A 60 4.18 19.62 10.02
C ALA A 60 2.82 19.00 10.41
N GLY A 61 2.75 18.39 11.60
CA GLY A 61 1.53 17.71 12.09
C GLY A 61 1.20 16.37 11.43
N GLN A 62 2.09 15.83 10.60
CA GLN A 62 1.98 14.51 9.97
C GLN A 62 3.08 13.59 10.49
N TRP A 63 2.78 12.30 10.66
CA TRP A 63 3.79 11.31 11.02
C TRP A 63 4.49 10.76 9.79
N TRP A 64 5.80 10.60 9.88
CA TRP A 64 6.66 10.10 8.81
C TRP A 64 7.45 8.91 9.32
N LEU A 65 7.35 7.79 8.62
CA LEU A 65 8.12 6.59 8.88
C LEU A 65 9.44 6.62 8.11
N ASP A 66 10.53 6.34 8.80
CA ASP A 66 11.86 6.20 8.23
C ASP A 66 12.45 4.85 8.64
N CYS A 67 13.20 4.22 7.72
CA CYS A 67 13.89 2.97 7.97
C CYS A 67 15.38 3.27 8.08
N THR A 68 16.02 2.85 9.17
CA THR A 68 17.48 2.98 9.35
C THR A 68 18.16 1.64 9.54
N GLY A 69 17.36 0.58 9.66
CA GLY A 69 17.79 -0.79 9.89
C GLY A 69 18.26 -1.47 8.61
N ARG A 70 19.04 -2.54 8.78
CA ARG A 70 19.59 -3.30 7.64
C ARG A 70 18.54 -4.08 6.85
N SER A 71 17.45 -4.46 7.51
CA SER A 71 16.33 -5.16 6.88
C SER A 71 15.23 -4.15 6.56
N PRO A 72 14.47 -4.33 5.47
CA PRO A 72 13.39 -3.41 5.16
C PRO A 72 12.21 -3.55 6.13
N VAL A 73 11.50 -2.44 6.32
CA VAL A 73 10.18 -2.42 6.97
C VAL A 73 9.13 -2.68 5.90
N GLN A 74 8.26 -3.66 6.12
CA GLN A 74 7.14 -3.93 5.23
C GLN A 74 5.92 -3.11 5.68
N LEU A 75 5.43 -2.26 4.77
CA LEU A 75 4.18 -1.52 4.88
C LEU A 75 2.99 -2.38 4.38
N PRO A 76 1.75 -1.89 4.54
CA PRO A 76 0.59 -2.47 3.86
C PRO A 76 0.82 -2.66 2.36
N ASN A 77 0.10 -3.60 1.76
CA ASN A 77 0.27 -4.02 0.35
C ASN A 77 1.65 -4.63 0.02
N ALA A 78 2.47 -4.93 1.04
CA ALA A 78 3.86 -5.40 0.96
C ALA A 78 4.82 -4.48 0.21
N VAL A 79 4.59 -3.17 0.30
CA VAL A 79 5.62 -2.21 -0.04
C VAL A 79 6.76 -2.33 0.98
N LEU A 80 8.01 -2.36 0.51
CA LEU A 80 9.20 -2.47 1.35
C LEU A 80 9.90 -1.12 1.44
N LEU A 81 10.06 -0.62 2.66
CA LEU A 81 10.83 0.58 2.97
C LEU A 81 12.25 0.20 3.39
N TYR A 82 13.22 0.54 2.55
CA TYR A 82 14.64 0.26 2.77
C TYR A 82 15.34 1.42 3.47
N SER A 83 16.53 1.17 4.00
CA SER A 83 17.28 2.17 4.77
C SER A 83 17.75 3.40 3.99
N ASP A 84 17.80 3.28 2.66
CA ASP A 84 18.19 4.32 1.71
C ASP A 84 16.98 5.00 1.05
N SER A 85 15.77 4.54 1.38
CA SER A 85 14.53 5.12 0.86
C SER A 85 14.21 6.43 1.59
N PRO A 86 13.56 7.39 0.92
CA PRO A 86 13.09 8.59 1.59
C PRO A 86 12.02 8.23 2.65
N PRO A 87 11.92 9.01 3.75
CA PRO A 87 10.85 8.80 4.73
C PRO A 87 9.47 8.90 4.09
N VAL A 88 8.54 8.06 4.55
CA VAL A 88 7.21 7.92 3.98
C VAL A 88 6.16 8.49 4.92
N PRO A 89 5.15 9.21 4.41
CA PRO A 89 4.06 9.67 5.23
C PRO A 89 3.22 8.51 5.76
N LEU A 90 2.77 8.61 7.01
CA LEU A 90 1.76 7.74 7.61
C LEU A 90 0.42 8.47 7.62
N ASP A 91 -0.58 7.84 7.03
CA ASP A 91 -1.94 8.37 6.99
C ASP A 91 -2.68 8.19 8.33
N VAL A 92 -3.72 8.99 8.51
CA VAL A 92 -4.71 8.78 9.57
C VAL A 92 -5.32 7.39 9.42
N GLY A 93 -5.49 6.69 10.54
CA GLY A 93 -6.03 5.34 10.59
C GLY A 93 -5.00 4.31 10.99
N TYR A 94 -5.29 3.05 10.67
CA TYR A 94 -4.50 1.90 11.09
C TYR A 94 -3.45 1.55 10.03
N THR A 95 -2.18 1.53 10.43
CA THR A 95 -1.05 1.13 9.59
C THR A 95 -0.25 0.04 10.29
N PRO A 96 -0.39 -1.25 9.89
CA PRO A 96 0.49 -2.30 10.37
C PRO A 96 1.84 -2.22 9.65
N LEU A 97 2.93 -2.23 10.42
CA LEU A 97 4.28 -2.40 9.92
C LEU A 97 4.76 -3.79 10.29
N SER A 98 5.48 -4.46 9.39
CA SER A 98 6.09 -5.75 9.72
C SER A 98 7.57 -5.81 9.40
N LEU A 99 8.30 -6.49 10.28
CA LEU A 99 9.72 -6.79 10.12
C LEU A 99 9.87 -8.30 9.98
N ARG A 100 10.26 -8.72 8.78
CA ARG A 100 10.58 -10.13 8.53
C ARG A 100 11.94 -10.46 9.15
N SER A 101 11.97 -11.59 9.83
CA SER A 101 13.17 -12.14 10.43
C SER A 101 13.47 -13.56 9.93
N SER A 102 14.65 -14.05 10.30
CA SER A 102 15.08 -15.43 10.18
C SER A 102 14.05 -16.40 10.77
N ARG A 103 13.99 -17.62 10.19
CA ARG A 103 13.11 -18.72 10.62
C ARG A 103 11.61 -18.42 10.47
N GLY A 104 11.24 -17.46 9.62
CA GLY A 104 9.84 -17.14 9.34
C GLY A 104 9.14 -16.38 10.47
N ARG A 105 9.89 -15.81 11.42
CA ARG A 105 9.34 -14.89 12.42
C ARG A 105 9.02 -13.55 11.76
N GLU A 106 7.87 -13.00 12.10
CA GLU A 106 7.46 -11.66 11.69
C GLU A 106 7.17 -10.85 12.97
N HIS A 107 7.80 -9.68 13.10
CA HIS A 107 7.52 -8.75 14.20
C HIS A 107 6.60 -7.67 13.66
N VAL A 108 5.41 -7.54 14.24
CA VAL A 108 4.40 -6.57 13.80
C VAL A 108 4.38 -5.39 14.76
N ILE A 109 4.34 -4.19 14.19
CA ILE A 109 4.06 -2.94 14.90
C ILE A 109 2.73 -2.43 14.39
N GLU A 110 1.74 -2.37 15.25
CA GLU A 110 0.41 -1.88 14.93
C GLU A 110 0.33 -0.40 15.30
N LEU A 111 0.29 0.46 14.29
CA LEU A 111 0.17 1.91 14.47
C LEU A 111 -1.26 2.36 14.19
N TYR A 112 -1.80 3.24 15.03
CA TYR A 112 -3.04 3.94 14.77
C TYR A 112 -2.85 5.44 14.95
N ILE A 113 -3.08 6.23 13.90
CA ILE A 113 -3.03 7.70 13.96
C ILE A 113 -4.46 8.21 13.99
N SER A 114 -4.81 8.93 15.06
CA SER A 114 -6.14 9.54 15.18
C SER A 114 -6.37 10.67 14.17
N GLY A 115 -7.57 10.73 13.60
CA GLY A 115 -7.99 11.78 12.67
C GLY A 115 -8.57 13.01 13.37
N PRO A 116 -8.89 14.08 12.61
CA PRO A 116 -9.71 15.19 13.10
C PRO A 116 -10.98 14.66 13.76
N ARG A 117 -11.34 15.19 14.94
CA ARG A 117 -12.51 14.76 15.74
C ARG A 117 -13.88 14.97 15.07
N GLY A 118 -13.93 15.30 13.79
CA GLY A 118 -15.17 15.54 13.06
C GLY A 118 -15.73 14.35 12.29
N ASN A 119 -15.02 13.22 12.18
CA ASN A 119 -15.41 12.19 11.22
C ASN A 119 -15.11 10.74 11.63
N ARG A 120 -15.24 10.39 12.92
CA ARG A 120 -15.55 8.99 13.22
C ARG A 120 -17.03 8.83 12.89
N PRO A 121 -17.43 8.08 11.84
CA PRO A 121 -18.83 7.72 11.70
C PRO A 121 -19.21 7.06 13.01
N SER A 122 -20.21 7.61 13.69
CA SER A 122 -20.76 6.95 14.87
C SER A 122 -21.10 5.52 14.48
N ALA A 123 -20.78 4.54 15.33
CA ALA A 123 -21.07 3.14 15.08
C ALA A 123 -22.58 3.00 14.84
N TRP A 124 -22.98 2.89 13.58
CA TRP A 124 -24.36 2.73 13.16
C TRP A 124 -24.45 1.33 12.58
N PRO A 125 -24.91 0.33 13.37
CA PRO A 125 -25.03 -1.05 12.90
C PRO A 125 -25.94 -1.20 11.68
N ALA A 126 -26.79 -0.20 11.41
CA ALA A 126 -27.69 -0.11 10.26
C ALA A 126 -27.23 0.91 9.20
N ALA A 127 -26.05 1.53 9.36
CA ALA A 127 -25.50 2.36 8.29
C ALA A 127 -25.17 1.48 7.09
N GLU A 128 -25.45 2.03 5.92
CA GLU A 128 -25.08 1.44 4.65
C GLU A 128 -23.55 1.28 4.61
N THR A 129 -23.09 0.11 4.17
CA THR A 129 -21.66 -0.18 4.06
C THR A 129 -21.03 0.85 3.12
N GLU A 130 -20.10 1.66 3.62
CA GLU A 130 -19.35 2.60 2.78
C GLU A 130 -18.64 1.82 1.67
N GLU A 131 -18.89 2.19 0.42
CA GLU A 131 -18.21 1.55 -0.70
C GLU A 131 -16.70 1.86 -0.67
N PRO A 132 -15.84 0.89 -0.98
CA PRO A 132 -14.41 1.13 -1.11
C PRO A 132 -14.12 2.30 -2.06
N ARG A 133 -13.07 3.07 -1.77
CA ARG A 133 -12.63 4.16 -2.64
C ARG A 133 -12.06 3.59 -3.95
N ARG A 134 -12.93 3.40 -4.95
CA ARG A 134 -12.55 2.89 -6.28
C ARG A 134 -11.86 3.97 -7.09
N TRP A 135 -10.78 3.60 -7.77
CA TRP A 135 -10.09 4.50 -8.71
C TRP A 135 -10.82 4.51 -10.05
N ARG A 136 -11.02 5.69 -10.63
CA ARG A 136 -11.59 5.79 -11.98
C ARG A 136 -10.58 5.30 -13.02
N LEU A 137 -10.97 4.28 -13.77
CA LEU A 137 -10.24 3.74 -14.91
C LEU A 137 -11.09 3.91 -16.18
N SER A 138 -10.47 4.32 -17.28
CA SER A 138 -11.11 4.25 -18.60
C SER A 138 -11.29 2.78 -19.05
N ARG A 139 -12.09 2.54 -20.09
CA ARG A 139 -12.26 1.18 -20.66
C ARG A 139 -10.92 0.57 -21.08
N ASP A 140 -10.10 1.33 -21.79
CA ASP A 140 -8.75 0.92 -22.22
C ASP A 140 -7.84 0.64 -21.00
N GLU A 141 -7.85 1.50 -19.99
CA GLU A 141 -7.07 1.31 -18.77
C GLU A 141 -7.49 0.04 -18.03
N ARG A 142 -8.80 -0.16 -17.85
CA ARG A 142 -9.37 -1.33 -17.18
C ARG A 142 -9.03 -2.61 -17.93
N LEU A 143 -9.21 -2.65 -19.25
CA LEU A 143 -8.90 -3.81 -20.08
C LEU A 143 -7.40 -4.16 -20.01
N ALA A 144 -6.52 -3.17 -20.20
CA ALA A 144 -5.08 -3.40 -20.14
C ALA A 144 -4.61 -3.89 -18.77
N LEU A 145 -5.16 -3.33 -17.69
CA LEU A 145 -4.79 -3.72 -16.33
C LEU A 145 -5.42 -5.08 -15.92
N ALA A 146 -6.61 -5.42 -16.42
CA ALA A 146 -7.22 -6.73 -16.23
C ALA A 146 -6.39 -7.84 -16.89
N VAL A 147 -5.93 -7.63 -18.14
CA VAL A 147 -4.98 -8.55 -18.81
C VAL A 147 -3.68 -8.66 -18.01
N LEU A 148 -3.05 -7.52 -17.70
CA LEU A 148 -1.78 -7.48 -16.97
C LEU A 148 -1.86 -8.18 -15.61
N GLY A 149 -3.00 -8.00 -14.93
CA GLY A 149 -3.29 -8.48 -13.58
C GLY A 149 -4.09 -9.77 -13.50
N ARG A 150 -4.30 -10.50 -14.61
CA ARG A 150 -5.17 -11.69 -14.64
C ARG A 150 -4.92 -12.67 -13.50
N ARG A 151 -3.65 -12.95 -13.20
CA ARG A 151 -3.22 -13.85 -12.10
C ARG A 151 -3.64 -13.34 -10.71
N TYR A 152 -3.70 -12.03 -10.52
CA TYR A 152 -4.22 -11.42 -9.30
C TYR A 152 -5.74 -11.61 -9.19
N LEU A 153 -6.46 -11.46 -10.31
CA LEU A 153 -7.92 -11.58 -10.35
C LEU A 153 -8.42 -13.01 -10.13
N VAL A 154 -7.65 -14.02 -10.57
CA VAL A 154 -7.93 -15.44 -10.26
C VAL A 154 -7.38 -15.90 -8.91
N ASN A 155 -6.82 -14.99 -8.09
CA ASN A 155 -6.24 -15.28 -6.78
C ASN A 155 -5.16 -16.37 -6.80
N GLU A 156 -4.26 -16.38 -7.80
CA GLU A 156 -3.12 -17.30 -7.80
C GLU A 156 -2.23 -17.08 -6.57
N PRO A 157 -1.65 -18.15 -6.00
CA PRO A 157 -0.67 -18.01 -4.93
C PRO A 157 0.60 -17.36 -5.51
N HIS A 158 0.96 -16.18 -4.98
CA HIS A 158 2.10 -15.35 -5.44
C HIS A 158 1.97 -14.85 -6.89
N PRO A 159 0.92 -14.07 -7.19
CA PRO A 159 0.63 -13.68 -8.56
C PRO A 159 1.72 -12.74 -9.07
N GLN A 160 2.16 -12.96 -10.30
CA GLN A 160 3.10 -12.08 -10.99
C GLN A 160 2.37 -11.39 -12.16
N PRO A 161 2.59 -10.09 -12.39
CA PRO A 161 2.04 -9.42 -13.56
C PRO A 161 2.51 -10.11 -14.84
N LEU A 162 1.67 -10.14 -15.87
CA LEU A 162 2.13 -10.54 -17.21
C LEU A 162 3.19 -9.57 -17.74
N SER A 163 4.05 -10.05 -18.65
CA SER A 163 4.95 -9.12 -19.35
C SER A 163 4.15 -8.19 -20.27
N ARG A 164 4.64 -6.97 -20.50
CA ARG A 164 3.99 -6.02 -21.42
C ARG A 164 3.85 -6.56 -22.84
N GLN A 165 4.79 -7.41 -23.26
CA GLN A 165 4.73 -8.07 -24.55
C GLN A 165 3.59 -9.09 -24.63
N GLN A 166 3.44 -9.93 -23.60
CA GLN A 166 2.31 -10.86 -23.51
C GLN A 166 0.99 -10.11 -23.42
N ALA A 167 0.91 -9.10 -22.55
CA ALA A 167 -0.30 -8.30 -22.40
C ALA A 167 -0.70 -7.61 -23.71
N ALA A 168 0.23 -7.02 -24.45
CA ALA A 168 -0.07 -6.40 -25.74
C ALA A 168 -0.53 -7.41 -26.80
N ALA A 169 0.02 -8.64 -26.81
CA ALA A 169 -0.41 -9.68 -27.72
C ALA A 169 -1.84 -10.14 -27.40
N GLU A 170 -2.14 -10.41 -26.13
CA GLU A 170 -3.50 -10.79 -25.69
C GLU A 170 -4.50 -9.65 -25.95
N LEU A 171 -4.13 -8.39 -25.72
CA LEU A 171 -5.00 -7.24 -25.99
C LEU A 171 -5.30 -7.06 -27.48
N LEU A 172 -4.37 -7.40 -28.38
CA LEU A 172 -4.60 -7.37 -29.82
C LEU A 172 -5.63 -8.42 -30.26
N ASP A 173 -5.64 -9.58 -29.61
CA ASP A 173 -6.60 -10.63 -29.89
C ASP A 173 -8.00 -10.27 -29.35
N LEU A 174 -8.07 -9.60 -28.20
CA LEU A 174 -9.32 -9.21 -27.53
C LEU A 174 -9.97 -7.95 -28.09
N ASP A 175 -9.17 -6.96 -28.48
CA ASP A 175 -9.62 -5.68 -29.03
C ASP A 175 -8.75 -5.30 -30.25
N PRO A 176 -9.03 -5.90 -31.42
CA PRO A 176 -8.26 -5.64 -32.64
C PRO A 176 -8.27 -4.18 -33.08
N ASP A 177 -9.36 -3.46 -32.78
CA ASP A 177 -9.55 -2.05 -33.15
C ASP A 177 -8.80 -1.08 -32.23
N GLY A 178 -8.47 -1.50 -31.01
CA GLY A 178 -7.78 -0.71 -30.00
C GLY A 178 -6.32 -0.37 -30.30
N ARG A 179 -5.74 -0.90 -31.39
CA ARG A 179 -4.34 -0.68 -31.82
C ARG A 179 -3.33 -0.92 -30.68
N TRP A 180 -3.52 -2.01 -29.96
CA TRP A 180 -2.68 -2.34 -28.81
C TRP A 180 -1.24 -2.61 -29.22
N THR A 181 -0.31 -1.95 -28.55
CA THR A 181 1.14 -2.14 -28.72
C THR A 181 1.80 -2.19 -27.36
N VAL A 182 2.99 -2.78 -27.28
CA VAL A 182 3.79 -2.80 -26.04
C VAL A 182 3.94 -1.39 -25.45
N LYS A 183 4.19 -0.38 -26.32
CA LYS A 183 4.30 1.03 -25.91
C LYS A 183 2.98 1.60 -25.40
N LYS A 184 1.84 1.25 -26.01
CA LYS A 184 0.51 1.70 -25.53
C LYS A 184 0.25 1.16 -24.13
N VAL A 185 0.53 -0.13 -23.89
CA VAL A 185 0.40 -0.77 -22.56
C VAL A 185 1.34 -0.10 -21.54
N GLU A 186 2.58 0.20 -21.93
CA GLU A 186 3.52 0.92 -21.07
C GLU A 186 3.01 2.29 -20.64
N HIS A 187 2.48 3.08 -21.57
CA HIS A 187 1.92 4.40 -21.28
C HIS A 187 0.69 4.29 -20.36
N VAL A 188 -0.25 3.38 -20.66
CA VAL A 188 -1.43 3.16 -19.81
C VAL A 188 -1.03 2.85 -18.36
N VAL A 189 -0.09 1.92 -18.16
CA VAL A 189 0.40 1.56 -16.81
C VAL A 189 1.09 2.75 -16.14
N ALA A 190 1.91 3.51 -16.88
CA ALA A 190 2.61 4.67 -16.35
C ALA A 190 1.66 5.82 -15.96
N ASP A 191 0.64 6.08 -16.75
CA ASP A 191 -0.35 7.14 -16.54
C ASP A 191 -1.20 6.84 -15.29
N VAL A 192 -1.73 5.62 -15.19
CA VAL A 192 -2.49 5.19 -14.00
C VAL A 192 -1.62 5.26 -12.75
N ARG A 193 -0.39 4.76 -12.82
CA ARG A 193 0.55 4.81 -11.70
C ARG A 193 0.85 6.24 -11.24
N THR A 194 1.06 7.15 -12.18
CA THR A 194 1.31 8.57 -11.89
C THR A 194 0.10 9.24 -11.25
N ARG A 195 -1.10 8.91 -11.75
CA ARG A 195 -2.37 9.41 -11.21
C ARG A 195 -2.61 8.93 -9.77
N LEU A 196 -2.43 7.64 -9.50
CA LEU A 196 -2.61 7.08 -8.16
C LEU A 196 -1.57 7.63 -7.17
N SER A 197 -0.30 7.72 -7.58
CA SER A 197 0.74 8.31 -6.74
C SER A 197 0.45 9.78 -6.39
N SER A 198 -0.04 10.56 -7.34
CA SER A 198 -0.44 11.96 -7.12
C SER A 198 -1.66 12.09 -6.18
N ASN A 199 -2.43 11.02 -5.99
CA ASN A 199 -3.55 10.94 -5.06
C ASN A 199 -3.16 10.28 -3.72
N GLY A 200 -1.86 10.08 -3.46
CA GLY A 200 -1.32 9.63 -2.17
C GLY A 200 -0.96 8.15 -2.08
N VAL A 201 -1.08 7.37 -3.17
CA VAL A 201 -0.68 5.96 -3.13
C VAL A 201 0.84 5.83 -3.18
N PHE A 202 1.42 5.25 -2.13
CA PHE A 202 2.85 5.04 -1.99
C PHE A 202 3.35 3.77 -2.72
N GLY A 203 4.63 3.78 -3.13
CA GLY A 203 5.29 2.62 -3.76
C GLY A 203 5.01 2.51 -5.25
N LEU A 204 4.54 3.60 -5.87
CA LEU A 204 4.20 3.70 -7.28
C LEU A 204 5.23 4.53 -8.06
N ARG A 205 6.21 5.13 -7.40
CA ARG A 205 7.30 5.85 -8.08
C ARG A 205 8.65 5.18 -7.87
N ARG A 206 9.56 5.42 -8.83
CA ARG A 206 10.91 4.85 -8.81
C ARG A 206 11.73 5.29 -7.60
N ASP A 207 11.52 6.52 -7.15
CA ASP A 207 12.16 7.10 -5.96
C ASP A 207 11.59 6.56 -4.64
N GLU A 208 10.43 5.91 -4.68
CA GLU A 208 9.76 5.31 -3.52
C GLU A 208 10.10 3.82 -3.35
N VAL A 209 10.59 3.17 -4.41
CA VAL A 209 10.93 1.75 -4.41
C VAL A 209 12.42 1.57 -4.64
N GLY A 210 13.09 0.86 -3.72
CA GLY A 210 14.48 0.45 -3.89
C GLY A 210 14.68 -0.41 -5.16
N GLU A 211 15.92 -0.53 -5.63
CA GLU A 211 16.21 -1.41 -6.77
C GLU A 211 16.02 -2.90 -6.36
N PRO A 212 15.38 -3.75 -7.20
CA PRO A 212 15.00 -3.55 -8.60
C PRO A 212 13.60 -2.94 -8.79
N VAL A 213 13.55 -1.86 -9.57
CA VAL A 213 12.36 -1.00 -9.75
C VAL A 213 11.30 -1.63 -10.68
N GLY A 214 11.75 -2.35 -11.71
CA GLY A 214 10.93 -2.63 -12.89
C GLY A 214 9.64 -3.40 -12.63
N LEU A 215 9.74 -4.56 -11.96
CA LEU A 215 8.60 -5.43 -11.67
C LEU A 215 7.83 -4.96 -10.43
N THR A 216 8.55 -4.43 -9.44
CA THR A 216 8.01 -3.95 -8.15
C THR A 216 6.90 -2.92 -8.35
N LEU A 217 7.08 -1.96 -9.26
CA LEU A 217 6.05 -0.94 -9.52
C LEU A 217 4.76 -1.52 -10.11
N ALA A 218 4.85 -2.54 -10.97
CA ALA A 218 3.67 -3.20 -11.54
C ALA A 218 2.94 -4.06 -10.49
N VAL A 219 3.71 -4.73 -9.62
CA VAL A 219 3.16 -5.50 -8.49
C VAL A 219 2.42 -4.59 -7.53
N ASN A 220 3.03 -3.46 -7.12
CA ASN A 220 2.41 -2.52 -6.19
C ASN A 220 1.13 -1.91 -6.78
N LEU A 221 1.15 -1.55 -8.07
CA LEU A 221 -0.03 -1.05 -8.77
C LEU A 221 -1.18 -2.07 -8.75
N LEU A 222 -0.92 -3.32 -9.14
CA LEU A 222 -1.98 -4.33 -9.19
C LEU A 222 -2.54 -4.67 -7.81
N ARG A 223 -1.70 -4.66 -6.77
CA ARG A 223 -2.15 -4.87 -5.39
C ARG A 223 -3.04 -3.73 -4.90
N GLU A 224 -2.69 -2.50 -5.20
CA GLU A 224 -3.54 -1.34 -4.88
C GLU A 224 -4.90 -1.42 -5.59
N LEU A 225 -4.90 -1.80 -6.87
CA LEU A 225 -6.13 -1.87 -7.66
C LEU A 225 -7.06 -3.00 -7.20
N THR A 226 -6.52 -4.14 -6.76
CA THR A 226 -7.35 -5.23 -6.23
C THR A 226 -7.80 -4.98 -4.79
N SER A 227 -6.95 -4.39 -3.93
CA SER A 227 -7.32 -4.07 -2.55
C SER A 227 -8.39 -2.97 -2.45
N SER A 228 -8.35 -1.99 -3.35
CA SER A 228 -9.36 -0.93 -3.47
C SER A 228 -10.66 -1.38 -4.16
N SER A 229 -10.77 -2.66 -4.56
CA SER A 229 -11.87 -3.18 -5.38
C SER A 229 -12.07 -2.38 -6.68
N THR A 230 -11.00 -1.75 -7.20
CA THR A 230 -11.02 -1.06 -8.49
C THR A 230 -10.98 -2.08 -9.63
N LEU A 231 -10.13 -3.08 -9.48
CA LEU A 231 -10.10 -4.27 -10.31
C LEU A 231 -10.65 -5.45 -9.51
N VAL A 232 -11.65 -6.11 -10.07
CA VAL A 232 -12.39 -7.20 -9.45
C VAL A 232 -12.40 -8.42 -10.37
N PRO A 233 -12.68 -9.63 -9.86
CA PRO A 233 -12.71 -10.83 -10.70
C PRO A 233 -13.63 -10.74 -11.92
N SER A 234 -14.74 -10.00 -11.85
CA SER A 234 -15.64 -9.79 -13.00
C SER A 234 -15.02 -8.94 -14.13
N ASP A 235 -13.92 -8.24 -13.89
CA ASP A 235 -13.15 -7.61 -14.98
C ASP A 235 -12.49 -8.65 -15.89
N LEU A 236 -12.42 -9.92 -15.48
CA LEU A 236 -12.04 -11.02 -16.37
C LEU A 236 -13.11 -11.31 -17.42
N ASP A 237 -14.37 -10.96 -17.18
CA ASP A 237 -15.44 -11.14 -18.15
C ASP A 237 -15.20 -10.28 -19.40
N LEU A 238 -14.51 -9.13 -19.26
CA LEU A 238 -14.05 -8.31 -20.39
C LEU A 238 -13.06 -9.05 -21.30
N LEU A 239 -12.37 -10.07 -20.78
CA LEU A 239 -11.44 -10.91 -21.53
C LEU A 239 -12.15 -12.08 -22.23
N GLU A 240 -13.34 -12.45 -21.77
CA GLU A 240 -14.13 -13.53 -22.35
C GLU A 240 -15.18 -12.98 -23.33
N ASN A 241 -15.72 -11.78 -23.06
CA ASN A 241 -16.72 -11.07 -23.84
C ASN A 241 -16.38 -9.55 -23.89
N PRO A 242 -15.60 -9.06 -24.87
CA PRO A 242 -15.13 -7.66 -24.92
C PRO A 242 -16.25 -6.61 -25.08
N ASP A 243 -17.48 -7.04 -25.38
CA ASP A 243 -18.67 -6.19 -25.52
C ASP A 243 -19.45 -5.97 -24.20
N ASP A 244 -19.15 -6.71 -23.13
CA ASP A 244 -19.93 -6.72 -21.89
C ASP A 244 -19.29 -5.88 -20.77
N ALA A 245 -19.01 -4.60 -21.07
CA ALA A 245 -18.57 -3.68 -20.04
C ALA A 245 -19.74 -3.33 -19.10
N PRO A 246 -19.57 -3.35 -17.76
CA PRO A 246 -20.61 -2.89 -16.86
C PRO A 246 -20.89 -1.40 -17.12
N PRO A 247 -22.17 -0.96 -17.09
CA PRO A 247 -22.51 0.44 -17.26
C PRO A 247 -21.86 1.27 -16.14
N CYS A 248 -21.36 2.45 -16.51
CA CYS A 248 -20.86 3.43 -15.55
C CYS A 248 -21.99 3.87 -14.61
N GLU A 249 -21.86 3.57 -13.33
CA GLU A 249 -22.48 4.33 -12.24
C GLU A 249 -21.39 4.99 -11.37
#